data_AF-A0A353VE59-F1
#
_entry.id   AF-A0A353VE59-F1
#
_cell.length_a   1.000
_cell.length_b   1.000
_cell.length_c   1.000
_cell.angle_alpha   90.00
_cell.angle_beta   90.00
_cell.angle_gamma   90.00
#
_symmetry.space_group_name_H-M   'P 1'
#
loop_
_entity.id
_entity.type
_entity.pdbx_description
1 polymer ?
#
loop_
_entity_poly.entity_id
_entity_poly.type
_entity_poly.pdbx_seq_one_letter_code
_entity_poly.pdbx_strand_id
1 'polypeptide(L)'
;MPLDDLVLGVQNVLDRLVRRVRLGRPPAADRRRLLVVQIDGLSRAVLEEGLALGRAPFLRRLLERRGFRLVPLSVGLPSSTPAFQLAAMYGVRPDIPGFHYRDKRRGADVYFPRGGDAALVERTQTAGRRGILEGGSAYGCVFTGGAANSLLTFAMMWRPSGSGLLRLVSKLVVVGWVAVKAGTLTALELVRAILRLLADPVGETARGWRWLAIKIAISVWLRQLFTLAVSRDLYAGVPAIYVNYLDYDVFAHAYGPRHRRAFRALRRVDASIRQLWSVLRRVPEHRYDLWILADHGQAACTPYRRLARGTPLEDALFEEFFDAPARAPGAEAARPAPRR
;
A
#
# COMPACT_ATOMS: atom_id res chain seq x y z
N MET A 1 44.27 -7.30 7.35
CA MET A 1 43.02 -6.58 7.02
C MET A 1 41.85 -7.47 7.38
N PRO A 2 40.86 -7.00 8.15
CA PRO A 2 39.71 -7.81 8.54
C PRO A 2 38.85 -8.12 7.30
N LEU A 3 38.27 -9.32 7.26
CA LEU A 3 37.43 -9.80 6.15
C LEU A 3 36.28 -8.82 5.83
N ASP A 4 35.80 -8.09 6.83
CA ASP A 4 34.74 -7.09 6.69
C ASP A 4 35.15 -5.90 5.82
N ASP A 5 36.39 -5.42 5.91
CA ASP A 5 36.91 -4.32 5.09
C ASP A 5 37.09 -4.74 3.62
N LEU A 6 37.43 -6.02 3.41
CA LEU A 6 37.60 -6.60 2.08
C LEU A 6 36.23 -6.82 1.41
N VAL A 7 35.23 -7.26 2.18
CA VAL A 7 33.83 -7.37 1.73
C VAL A 7 33.24 -5.98 1.45
N LEU A 8 33.49 -4.99 2.29
CA LEU A 8 33.08 -3.59 2.06
C LEU A 8 33.77 -2.99 0.83
N GLY A 9 35.06 -3.27 0.63
CA GLY A 9 35.83 -2.85 -0.55
C GLY A 9 35.27 -3.45 -1.84
N VAL A 10 35.02 -4.77 -1.86
CA VAL A 10 34.43 -5.46 -3.01
C VAL A 10 33.01 -4.98 -3.26
N GLN A 11 32.19 -4.77 -2.23
CA GLN A 11 30.85 -4.20 -2.37
C GLN A 11 30.87 -2.79 -2.94
N ASN A 12 31.79 -1.93 -2.48
CA ASN A 12 31.94 -0.57 -3.00
C ASN A 12 32.39 -0.56 -4.46
N VAL A 13 33.27 -1.48 -4.87
CA VAL A 13 33.67 -1.62 -6.28
C VAL A 13 32.52 -2.14 -7.13
N LEU A 14 31.77 -3.13 -6.64
CA LEU A 14 30.59 -3.65 -7.32
C LEU A 14 29.50 -2.59 -7.46
N ASP A 15 29.27 -1.79 -6.42
CA ASP A 15 28.31 -0.69 -6.41
C ASP A 15 28.75 0.45 -7.34
N ARG A 16 30.05 0.77 -7.41
CA ARG A 16 30.60 1.71 -8.41
C ARG A 16 30.46 1.17 -9.84
N LEU A 17 30.64 -0.12 -10.06
CA LEU A 17 30.46 -0.78 -11.36
C LEU A 17 28.98 -0.79 -11.76
N VAL A 18 28.09 -1.22 -10.86
CA VAL A 18 26.64 -1.17 -11.04
C VAL A 18 26.20 0.27 -11.32
N ARG A 19 26.79 1.27 -10.66
CA ARG A 19 26.53 2.69 -10.89
C ARG A 19 27.03 3.20 -12.24
N ARG A 20 28.27 2.86 -12.64
CA ARG A 20 28.83 3.21 -13.97
C ARG A 20 28.02 2.58 -15.10
N VAL A 21 27.52 1.36 -14.88
CA VAL A 21 26.71 0.63 -15.87
C VAL A 21 25.24 1.06 -15.85
N ARG A 22 24.70 1.53 -14.71
CA ARG A 22 23.27 1.85 -14.58
C ARG A 22 22.94 3.34 -14.67
N LEU A 23 23.59 4.25 -13.93
CA LEU A 23 23.02 5.58 -13.66
C LEU A 23 24.09 6.61 -13.23
N GLY A 24 24.69 7.31 -14.20
CA GLY A 24 25.20 8.70 -14.10
C GLY A 24 26.10 9.14 -12.92
N ARG A 25 26.37 10.44 -12.85
CA ARG A 25 27.01 11.10 -11.70
C ARG A 25 26.03 11.16 -10.51
N PRO A 26 26.52 11.17 -9.25
CA PRO A 26 25.62 11.27 -8.11
C PRO A 26 24.92 12.64 -8.18
N PRO A 27 23.66 12.74 -7.79
CA PRO A 27 23.03 14.04 -7.66
C PRO A 27 23.74 14.85 -6.56
N ALA A 28 23.61 16.17 -6.61
CA ALA A 28 24.25 17.06 -5.64
C ALA A 28 23.86 16.66 -4.20
N ALA A 29 24.84 16.74 -3.30
CA ALA A 29 24.71 16.39 -1.87
C ALA A 29 24.09 17.52 -1.04
N ASP A 30 23.53 18.53 -1.69
CA ASP A 30 23.02 19.78 -1.11
C ASP A 30 21.70 19.58 -0.34
N ARG A 31 20.97 18.49 -0.58
CA ARG A 31 19.64 18.23 -0.01
C ARG A 31 19.46 16.79 0.44
N ARG A 32 18.74 16.61 1.57
CA ARG A 32 18.22 15.30 1.98
C ARG A 32 17.11 14.86 1.04
N ARG A 33 16.99 13.55 0.84
CA ARG A 33 15.96 12.93 0.01
C ARG A 33 14.98 12.17 0.90
N LEU A 34 13.78 11.92 0.40
CA LEU A 34 12.72 11.30 1.17
C LEU A 34 12.34 9.94 0.57
N LEU A 35 12.25 8.90 1.41
CA LEU A 35 11.56 7.67 1.09
C LEU A 35 10.49 7.40 2.13
N VAL A 36 9.22 7.43 1.72
CA VAL A 36 8.08 7.01 2.54
C VAL A 36 7.62 5.63 2.11
N VAL A 37 7.50 4.71 3.07
CA VAL A 37 6.94 3.38 2.88
C VAL A 37 5.67 3.27 3.71
N GLN A 38 4.53 3.18 3.04
CA GLN A 38 3.23 2.93 3.66
C GLN A 38 2.94 1.41 3.67
N ILE A 39 2.56 0.90 4.84
CA ILE A 39 1.95 -0.43 5.00
C ILE A 39 0.45 -0.20 5.16
N ASP A 40 -0.30 -0.49 4.09
CA ASP A 40 -1.73 -0.21 4.02
C ASP A 40 -2.49 -1.00 5.10
N GLY A 41 -3.42 -0.34 5.80
CA GLY A 41 -4.35 -0.95 6.77
C GLY A 41 -3.74 -1.48 8.07
N LEU A 42 -2.45 -1.26 8.35
CA LEU A 42 -1.78 -1.80 9.53
C LEU A 42 -1.94 -0.92 10.78
N SER A 43 -2.83 -1.32 11.69
CA SER A 43 -2.95 -0.66 13.00
C SER A 43 -1.71 -0.85 13.89
N ARG A 44 -1.46 0.12 14.77
CA ARG A 44 -0.40 0.04 15.80
C ARG A 44 -0.50 -1.25 16.64
N ALA A 45 -1.69 -1.56 17.16
CA ALA A 45 -1.88 -2.73 18.01
C ALA A 45 -1.52 -4.04 17.28
N VAL A 46 -1.86 -4.16 16.00
CA VAL A 46 -1.51 -5.35 15.21
C VAL A 46 -0.04 -5.37 14.82
N LEU A 47 0.60 -4.21 14.61
CA LEU A 47 2.06 -4.15 14.45
C LEU A 47 2.78 -4.62 15.71
N GLU A 48 2.41 -4.13 16.89
CA GLU A 48 3.00 -4.53 18.17
C GLU A 48 2.87 -6.05 18.40
N GLU A 49 1.68 -6.61 18.16
CA GLU A 49 1.44 -8.06 18.19
C GLU A 49 2.30 -8.80 17.14
N GLY A 50 2.36 -8.28 15.91
CA GLY A 50 3.17 -8.83 14.83
C GLY A 50 4.67 -8.83 15.13
N LEU A 51 5.17 -7.81 15.83
CA LEU A 51 6.57 -7.73 16.29
C LEU A 51 6.86 -8.77 17.38
N ALA A 52 5.95 -8.92 18.35
CA ALA A 52 6.05 -9.93 19.40
C ALA A 52 6.05 -11.36 18.83
N LEU A 53 5.20 -11.63 17.84
CA LEU A 53 5.09 -12.92 17.15
C LEU A 53 6.16 -13.18 16.08
N GLY A 54 7.15 -12.29 15.91
CA GLY A 54 8.21 -12.45 14.91
C GLY A 54 7.71 -12.42 13.45
N ARG A 55 6.60 -11.72 13.21
CA ARG A 55 5.99 -11.54 11.87
C ARG A 55 6.59 -10.37 11.10
N ALA A 56 7.24 -9.42 11.77
CA ALA A 56 7.99 -8.32 11.15
C ALA A 56 9.43 -8.22 11.69
N PRO A 57 10.29 -9.22 11.44
CA PRO A 57 11.62 -9.30 12.03
C PRO A 57 12.58 -8.18 11.57
N PHE A 58 12.40 -7.60 10.39
CA PHE A 58 13.22 -6.48 9.96
C PHE A 58 12.80 -5.17 10.65
N LEU A 59 11.51 -4.87 10.72
CA LEU A 59 11.01 -3.72 11.49
C LEU A 59 11.45 -3.79 12.95
N ARG A 60 11.37 -4.97 13.58
CA ARG A 60 11.89 -5.20 14.94
C ARG A 60 13.36 -4.79 15.07
N ARG A 61 14.21 -5.21 14.12
CA ARG A 61 15.63 -4.83 14.11
C ARG A 61 15.86 -3.34 13.90
N LEU A 62 15.00 -2.66 13.14
CA LEU A 62 15.10 -1.20 12.98
C LEU A 62 14.90 -0.49 14.33
N LEU A 63 13.88 -0.92 15.08
CA LEU A 63 13.55 -0.38 16.41
C LEU A 63 14.67 -0.68 17.42
N GLU A 64 15.15 -1.92 17.48
CA GLU A 64 16.12 -2.34 18.49
C GLU A 64 17.55 -1.83 18.23
N ARG A 65 17.98 -1.75 16.96
CA ARG A 65 19.41 -1.60 16.62
C ARG A 65 19.76 -0.44 15.72
N ARG A 66 18.76 0.26 15.13
CA ARG A 66 19.00 1.27 14.09
C ARG A 66 18.42 2.65 14.42
N GLY A 67 18.01 2.86 15.68
CA GLY A 67 17.56 4.16 16.18
C GLY A 67 16.17 4.60 15.69
N PHE A 68 15.40 3.70 15.07
CA PHE A 68 14.01 3.98 14.70
C PHE A 68 13.13 3.99 15.95
N ARG A 69 12.11 4.85 15.95
CA ARG A 69 11.11 4.93 17.02
C ARG A 69 9.73 4.68 16.44
N LEU A 70 8.92 3.92 17.17
CA LEU A 70 7.50 3.76 16.85
C LEU A 70 6.74 4.95 17.44
N VAL A 71 6.11 5.75 16.59
CA VAL A 71 5.31 6.91 16.99
C VAL A 71 3.84 6.63 16.66
N PRO A 72 2.91 6.79 17.62
CA PRO A 72 1.48 6.67 17.34
C PRO A 72 1.03 7.74 16.36
N LEU A 73 0.25 7.33 15.36
CA LEU A 73 -0.34 8.24 14.37
C LEU A 73 -1.86 8.17 14.47
N SER A 74 -2.47 9.29 14.87
CA SER A 74 -3.93 9.44 14.83
C SER A 74 -4.33 9.91 13.45
N VAL A 75 -5.08 9.06 12.74
CA VAL A 75 -5.58 9.35 11.40
C VAL A 75 -6.98 9.96 11.52
N GLY A 76 -7.28 10.94 10.66
CA GLY A 76 -8.57 11.63 10.68
C GLY A 76 -9.74 10.70 10.32
N LEU A 77 -10.96 11.21 10.48
CA LEU A 77 -12.17 10.55 9.99
C LEU A 77 -12.57 11.14 8.63
N PRO A 78 -12.87 10.32 7.62
CA PRO A 78 -12.83 8.85 7.65
C PRO A 78 -11.40 8.30 7.57
N SER A 79 -11.13 7.23 8.32
CA SER A 79 -9.84 6.52 8.31
C SER A 79 -9.72 5.66 7.05
N SER A 80 -9.49 6.32 5.91
CA SER A 80 -9.40 5.68 4.58
C SER A 80 -8.14 6.13 3.84
N THR A 81 -7.60 5.24 3.00
CA THR A 81 -6.41 5.51 2.19
C THR A 81 -6.47 6.82 1.38
N PRO A 82 -7.54 7.16 0.62
CA PRO A 82 -7.56 8.40 -0.12
C PRO A 82 -7.52 9.62 0.81
N ALA A 83 -8.37 9.67 1.85
CA ALA A 83 -8.37 10.78 2.78
C ALA A 83 -6.98 10.97 3.44
N PHE A 84 -6.38 9.88 3.93
CA PHE A 84 -5.05 9.91 4.52
C PHE A 84 -3.98 10.39 3.54
N GLN A 85 -3.91 9.80 2.34
CA GLN A 85 -2.86 10.13 1.37
C GLN A 85 -2.95 11.58 0.91
N LEU A 86 -4.16 12.10 0.68
CA LEU A 86 -4.32 13.51 0.29
C LEU A 86 -3.82 14.45 1.41
N ALA A 87 -4.19 14.16 2.66
CA ALA A 87 -3.74 14.93 3.82
C ALA A 87 -2.22 14.84 4.01
N ALA A 88 -1.66 13.64 3.97
CA ALA A 88 -0.23 13.39 4.18
C ALA A 88 0.64 13.98 3.06
N MET A 89 0.18 13.94 1.81
CA MET A 89 0.95 14.39 0.66
C MET A 89 0.86 15.90 0.40
N TYR A 90 -0.24 16.56 0.80
CA TYR A 90 -0.50 17.97 0.47
C TYR A 90 -0.79 18.88 1.67
N GLY A 91 -0.88 18.34 2.89
CA GLY A 91 -1.18 19.11 4.09
C GLY A 91 -2.56 19.78 4.05
N VAL A 92 -3.54 19.14 3.39
CA VAL A 92 -4.92 19.63 3.29
C VAL A 92 -5.86 18.87 4.23
N ARG A 93 -7.01 19.46 4.54
CA ARG A 93 -8.13 18.72 5.13
C ARG A 93 -8.94 18.09 3.99
N PRO A 94 -8.93 16.76 3.82
CA PRO A 94 -9.62 16.10 2.73
C PRO A 94 -11.14 16.15 2.91
N ASP A 95 -11.87 16.53 1.88
CA ASP A 95 -13.33 16.39 1.75
C ASP A 95 -13.63 15.08 0.99
N ILE A 96 -13.24 13.95 1.60
CA ILE A 96 -13.36 12.61 1.00
C ILE A 96 -14.07 11.71 2.00
N PRO A 97 -15.37 11.42 1.82
CA PRO A 97 -16.15 10.62 2.78
C PRO A 97 -15.89 9.10 2.67
N GLY A 98 -15.31 8.62 1.57
CA GLY A 98 -14.98 7.21 1.38
C GLY A 98 -14.42 6.90 -0.01
N PHE A 99 -14.24 5.60 -0.29
CA PHE A 99 -13.71 5.14 -1.59
C PHE A 99 -14.69 5.30 -2.77
N HIS A 100 -15.98 5.36 -2.46
CA HIS A 100 -17.08 5.59 -3.40
C HIS A 100 -18.06 6.58 -2.77
N TYR A 101 -18.40 7.67 -3.45
CA TYR A 101 -19.37 8.64 -2.96
C TYR A 101 -20.01 9.45 -4.10
N ARG A 102 -21.18 10.05 -3.83
CA ARG A 102 -21.85 10.98 -4.73
C ARG A 102 -21.34 12.40 -4.48
N ASP A 103 -20.70 13.01 -5.47
CA ASP A 103 -20.42 14.45 -5.45
C ASP A 103 -21.67 15.22 -5.88
N LYS A 104 -22.38 15.78 -4.90
CA LYS A 104 -23.61 16.57 -5.14
C LYS A 104 -23.35 17.85 -5.93
N ARG A 105 -22.16 18.45 -5.81
CA ARG A 105 -21.81 19.69 -6.54
C ARG A 105 -21.72 19.44 -8.04
N ARG A 106 -21.46 18.18 -8.42
CA ARG A 106 -21.25 17.75 -9.81
C ARG A 106 -22.33 16.83 -10.35
N GLY A 107 -23.23 16.36 -9.49
CA GLY A 107 -24.22 15.36 -9.85
C GLY A 107 -23.59 14.08 -10.41
N ALA A 108 -22.43 13.68 -9.88
CA ALA A 108 -21.69 12.51 -10.38
C ALA A 108 -21.10 11.70 -9.23
N ASP A 109 -20.94 10.40 -9.44
CA ASP A 109 -20.26 9.54 -8.48
C ASP A 109 -18.75 9.67 -8.66
N VAL A 110 -18.02 9.52 -7.55
CA VAL A 110 -16.56 9.45 -7.50
C VAL A 110 -16.20 8.08 -6.96
N TYR A 111 -15.42 7.32 -7.72
CA TYR A 111 -14.96 5.98 -7.36
C TYR A 111 -13.48 5.86 -7.68
N PHE A 112 -12.61 5.81 -6.67
CA PHE A 112 -11.15 5.88 -6.88
C PHE A 112 -10.54 4.79 -7.78
N PRO A 113 -11.06 3.55 -7.81
CA PRO A 113 -10.62 2.56 -8.79
C PRO A 113 -10.98 2.89 -10.25
N ARG A 114 -11.93 3.80 -10.49
CA ARG A 114 -12.26 4.32 -11.82
C ARG A 114 -11.21 5.31 -12.27
N GLY A 115 -10.73 5.14 -13.49
CA GLY A 115 -9.74 6.05 -14.09
C GLY A 115 -10.25 7.50 -14.13
N GLY A 116 -9.38 8.45 -13.77
CA GLY A 116 -9.65 9.89 -13.83
C GLY A 116 -10.16 10.51 -12.52
N ASP A 117 -10.93 9.79 -11.72
CA ASP A 117 -11.53 10.32 -10.48
C ASP A 117 -10.47 10.75 -9.46
N ALA A 118 -9.43 9.95 -9.26
CA ALA A 118 -8.35 10.29 -8.35
C ALA A 118 -7.63 11.59 -8.76
N ALA A 119 -7.29 11.73 -10.05
CA ALA A 119 -6.60 12.92 -10.56
C ALA A 119 -7.46 14.18 -10.43
N LEU A 120 -8.77 14.03 -10.59
CA LEU A 120 -9.76 15.08 -10.49
C LEU A 120 -9.96 15.53 -9.04
N VAL A 121 -10.08 14.59 -8.10
CA VAL A 121 -10.12 14.89 -6.65
C VAL A 121 -8.82 15.54 -6.20
N GLU A 122 -7.67 15.03 -6.66
CA GLU A 122 -6.35 15.60 -6.36
C GLU A 122 -6.27 17.06 -6.82
N ARG A 123 -6.60 17.36 -8.07
CA ARG A 123 -6.56 18.73 -8.61
C ARG A 123 -7.52 19.67 -7.88
N THR A 124 -8.74 19.22 -7.61
CA THR A 124 -9.79 20.07 -7.02
C THR A 124 -9.52 20.39 -5.55
N GLN A 125 -9.13 19.41 -4.75
CA GLN A 125 -8.95 19.60 -3.30
C GLN A 125 -7.58 20.14 -2.91
N THR A 126 -6.55 19.99 -3.76
CA THR A 126 -5.24 20.57 -3.48
C THR A 126 -5.16 22.05 -3.86
N ALA A 127 -6.04 22.54 -4.74
CA ALA A 127 -6.08 23.94 -5.18
C ALA A 127 -4.71 24.50 -5.61
N GLY A 128 -3.90 23.67 -6.29
CA GLY A 128 -2.56 24.06 -6.75
C GLY A 128 -1.46 24.00 -5.69
N ARG A 129 -1.74 23.49 -4.49
CA ARG A 129 -0.70 23.23 -3.48
C ARG A 129 0.34 22.25 -3.99
N ARG A 130 1.60 22.54 -3.68
CA ARG A 130 2.72 21.64 -3.95
C ARG A 130 2.66 20.45 -3.02
N GLY A 131 2.73 19.25 -3.60
CA GLY A 131 2.80 18.01 -2.83
C GLY A 131 4.23 17.65 -2.45
N ILE A 132 4.39 16.81 -1.43
CA ILE A 132 5.71 16.40 -0.92
C ILE A 132 6.52 15.55 -1.92
N LEU A 133 5.91 15.10 -3.01
CA LEU A 133 6.53 14.27 -4.04
C LEU A 133 6.83 15.04 -5.33
N GLU A 134 6.81 16.38 -5.32
CA GLU A 134 7.18 17.19 -6.49
C GLU A 134 8.56 16.80 -7.05
N GLY A 135 8.63 16.47 -8.34
CA GLY A 135 9.84 15.94 -8.99
C GLY A 135 10.24 14.53 -8.56
N GLY A 136 9.39 13.86 -7.78
CA GLY A 136 9.57 12.53 -7.21
C GLY A 136 8.76 11.43 -7.90
N SER A 137 8.53 10.35 -7.15
CA SER A 137 7.84 9.14 -7.61
C SER A 137 6.83 8.60 -6.59
N ALA A 138 5.69 8.11 -7.08
CA ALA A 138 4.62 7.51 -6.29
C ALA A 138 4.24 6.10 -6.82
N TYR A 139 4.25 5.11 -5.93
CA TYR A 139 3.95 3.71 -6.24
C TYR A 139 2.88 3.20 -5.29
N GLY A 140 1.87 2.47 -5.78
CA GLY A 140 0.84 1.94 -4.88
C GLY A 140 -0.19 2.96 -4.36
N CYS A 141 -0.09 4.23 -4.75
CA CYS A 141 -0.84 5.34 -4.15
C CYS A 141 -2.05 5.76 -4.99
N VAL A 142 -3.15 6.15 -4.33
CA VAL A 142 -4.34 6.71 -4.97
C VAL A 142 -4.00 8.03 -5.64
N PHE A 143 -3.21 8.87 -4.97
CA PHE A 143 -2.79 10.18 -5.43
C PHE A 143 -1.31 10.20 -5.82
N THR A 144 -0.94 11.17 -6.66
CA THR A 144 0.43 11.32 -7.15
C THR A 144 1.32 12.08 -6.18
N GLY A 145 0.75 12.93 -5.32
CA GLY A 145 1.52 13.77 -4.40
C GLY A 145 2.41 14.80 -5.11
N GLY A 146 2.13 15.10 -6.38
CA GLY A 146 2.96 15.95 -7.25
C GLY A 146 4.07 15.19 -7.98
N ALA A 147 4.13 13.86 -7.87
CA ALA A 147 5.14 13.03 -8.50
C ALA A 147 5.12 13.13 -10.03
N ALA A 148 6.30 13.23 -10.64
CA ALA A 148 6.45 13.15 -12.08
C ALA A 148 6.25 11.70 -12.59
N ASN A 149 6.55 10.71 -11.75
CA ASN A 149 6.37 9.29 -12.06
C ASN A 149 5.35 8.66 -11.09
N SER A 150 4.18 8.25 -11.58
CA SER A 150 3.19 7.50 -10.80
C SER A 150 2.80 6.19 -11.48
N LEU A 151 3.01 5.05 -10.82
CA LEU A 151 2.76 3.71 -11.38
C LEU A 151 1.42 3.08 -10.96
N LEU A 152 0.62 3.71 -10.08
CA LEU A 152 -0.70 3.15 -9.74
C LEU A 152 -1.76 3.39 -10.83
N THR A 153 -1.54 4.34 -11.73
CA THR A 153 -2.21 4.39 -13.03
C THR A 153 -1.52 3.41 -13.97
N PHE A 154 -2.14 2.25 -14.22
CA PHE A 154 -1.74 1.24 -15.22
C PHE A 154 -1.29 1.84 -16.57
N ALA A 155 -1.74 3.06 -16.88
CA ALA A 155 -1.40 3.85 -18.06
C ALA A 155 0.09 4.20 -18.25
N MET A 156 0.97 4.11 -17.24
CA MET A 156 2.36 4.59 -17.35
C MET A 156 3.40 3.53 -17.75
N MET A 157 3.04 2.24 -17.78
CA MET A 157 3.95 1.19 -18.27
C MET A 157 4.28 1.35 -19.77
N TRP A 158 3.51 2.18 -20.48
CA TRP A 158 3.59 2.39 -21.93
C TRP A 158 4.05 3.79 -22.35
N ARG A 159 4.45 4.68 -21.42
CA ARG A 159 4.93 6.02 -21.80
C ARG A 159 6.42 5.99 -22.17
N PRO A 160 6.79 6.30 -23.43
CA PRO A 160 8.19 6.39 -23.82
C PRO A 160 8.81 7.65 -23.22
N SER A 161 9.83 7.48 -22.38
CA SER A 161 10.68 8.57 -21.91
C SER A 161 12.14 8.24 -22.21
N GLY A 162 12.72 9.01 -23.16
CA GLY A 162 14.14 9.12 -23.46
C GLY A 162 14.73 8.09 -24.43
N SER A 163 15.38 8.59 -25.49
CA SER A 163 16.14 7.83 -26.50
C SER A 163 17.56 7.46 -26.01
N GLY A 164 18.01 6.26 -26.40
CA GLY A 164 19.37 5.74 -26.16
C GLY A 164 19.41 4.22 -25.93
N LEU A 165 20.19 3.50 -26.74
CA LEU A 165 20.29 2.03 -26.78
C LEU A 165 20.65 1.40 -25.42
N LEU A 166 21.63 1.95 -24.70
CA LEU A 166 22.00 1.46 -23.35
C LEU A 166 20.87 1.58 -22.32
N ARG A 167 20.06 2.65 -22.39
CA ARG A 167 18.92 2.86 -21.49
C ARG A 167 17.77 1.91 -21.83
N LEU A 168 17.56 1.60 -23.11
CA LEU A 168 16.60 0.59 -23.55
C LEU A 168 17.01 -0.81 -23.08
N VAL A 169 18.26 -1.20 -23.27
CA VAL A 169 18.80 -2.49 -22.80
C VAL A 169 18.72 -2.61 -21.28
N SER A 170 19.09 -1.56 -20.53
CA SER A 170 18.95 -1.54 -19.06
C SER A 170 17.50 -1.64 -18.60
N LYS A 171 16.56 -0.97 -19.29
CA LYS A 171 15.11 -1.11 -19.05
C LYS A 171 14.65 -2.55 -19.33
N LEU A 172 15.04 -3.15 -20.45
CA LEU A 172 14.68 -4.52 -20.82
C LEU A 172 15.27 -5.57 -19.87
N VAL A 173 16.49 -5.38 -19.36
CA VAL A 173 17.10 -6.26 -18.37
C VAL A 173 16.40 -6.14 -17.01
N VAL A 174 16.04 -4.93 -16.58
CA VAL A 174 15.28 -4.74 -15.33
C VAL A 174 13.87 -5.33 -15.47
N VAL A 175 13.17 -5.05 -16.57
CA VAL A 175 11.84 -5.61 -16.86
C VAL A 175 11.91 -7.13 -17.01
N GLY A 176 12.93 -7.66 -17.68
CA GLY A 176 13.18 -9.09 -17.83
C GLY A 176 13.50 -9.76 -16.50
N TRP A 177 14.33 -9.15 -15.65
CA TRP A 177 14.60 -9.65 -14.29
C TRP A 177 13.36 -9.61 -13.39
N VAL A 178 12.57 -8.54 -13.47
CA VAL A 178 11.27 -8.44 -12.80
C VAL A 178 10.36 -9.56 -13.30
N ALA A 179 10.26 -9.76 -14.61
CA ALA A 179 9.41 -10.75 -15.24
C ALA A 179 9.81 -12.18 -14.87
N VAL A 180 11.11 -12.49 -14.84
CA VAL A 180 11.62 -13.80 -14.42
C VAL A 180 11.33 -14.02 -12.93
N LYS A 181 11.75 -13.10 -12.06
CA LYS A 181 11.56 -13.25 -10.61
C LYS A 181 10.08 -13.31 -10.23
N ALA A 182 9.26 -12.44 -10.79
CA ALA A 182 7.83 -12.44 -10.56
C ALA A 182 7.15 -13.65 -11.21
N GLY A 183 7.61 -14.09 -12.38
CA GLY A 183 7.19 -15.33 -13.03
C GLY A 183 7.44 -16.56 -12.16
N THR A 184 8.64 -16.70 -11.59
CA THR A 184 8.98 -17.81 -10.68
C THR A 184 8.13 -17.78 -9.41
N LEU A 185 7.96 -16.61 -8.78
CA LEU A 185 7.12 -16.47 -7.60
C LEU A 185 5.64 -16.76 -7.90
N THR A 186 5.19 -16.42 -9.11
CA THR A 186 3.84 -16.71 -9.60
C THR A 186 3.63 -18.18 -9.83
N ALA A 187 4.58 -18.85 -10.49
CA ALA A 187 4.56 -20.30 -10.65
C ALA A 187 4.49 -20.99 -9.28
N LEU A 188 5.28 -20.56 -8.31
CA LEU A 188 5.25 -21.11 -6.94
C LEU A 188 3.91 -20.88 -6.23
N GLU A 189 3.30 -19.69 -6.34
CA GLU A 189 1.97 -19.46 -5.76
C GLU A 189 0.86 -20.18 -6.50
N LEU A 190 0.97 -20.35 -7.83
CA LEU A 190 0.03 -21.12 -8.64
C LEU A 190 0.10 -22.61 -8.27
N VAL A 191 1.30 -23.18 -8.15
CA VAL A 191 1.50 -24.55 -7.65
C VAL A 191 0.88 -24.70 -6.26
N ARG A 192 1.13 -23.76 -5.34
CA ARG A 192 0.49 -23.77 -4.01
C ARG A 192 -1.03 -23.62 -4.07
N ALA A 193 -1.57 -22.87 -5.04
CA ALA A 193 -3.00 -22.71 -5.23
C ALA A 193 -3.63 -24.00 -5.75
N ILE A 194 -3.00 -24.65 -6.73
CA ILE A 194 -3.39 -25.96 -7.27
C ILE A 194 -3.36 -27.01 -6.15
N LEU A 195 -2.27 -27.10 -5.40
CA LEU A 195 -2.15 -28.03 -4.26
C LEU A 195 -3.23 -27.77 -3.18
N ARG A 196 -3.61 -26.51 -2.95
CA ARG A 196 -4.70 -26.17 -2.03
C ARG A 196 -6.08 -26.53 -2.58
N LEU A 197 -6.31 -26.33 -3.88
CA LEU A 197 -7.56 -26.72 -4.54
C LEU A 197 -7.74 -28.24 -4.53
N LEU A 198 -6.66 -28.99 -4.74
CA LEU A 198 -6.65 -30.45 -4.65
C LEU A 198 -6.89 -30.93 -3.21
N ALA A 199 -6.44 -30.18 -2.20
CA ALA A 199 -6.60 -30.54 -0.79
C ALA A 199 -7.93 -30.09 -0.15
N ASP A 200 -8.54 -28.99 -0.62
CA ASP A 200 -9.83 -28.47 -0.14
C ASP A 200 -10.62 -27.81 -1.31
N PRO A 201 -11.29 -28.63 -2.15
CA PRO A 201 -11.99 -28.15 -3.33
C PRO A 201 -13.24 -27.33 -3.01
N VAL A 202 -13.92 -27.61 -1.89
CA VAL A 202 -15.19 -26.97 -1.47
C VAL A 202 -14.95 -25.59 -0.85
N GLY A 203 -13.88 -25.43 -0.08
CA GLY A 203 -13.53 -24.14 0.54
C GLY A 203 -13.02 -23.08 -0.44
N GLU A 204 -12.38 -23.47 -1.54
CA GLU A 204 -11.85 -22.53 -2.56
C GLU A 204 -12.87 -22.22 -3.68
N THR A 205 -13.78 -23.13 -4.03
CA THR A 205 -14.89 -22.85 -4.98
C THR A 205 -15.81 -21.73 -4.50
N ALA A 206 -16.09 -21.66 -3.19
CA ALA A 206 -16.87 -20.57 -2.60
C ALA A 206 -16.18 -19.18 -2.63
N ARG A 207 -14.84 -19.14 -2.84
CA ARG A 207 -14.05 -17.89 -2.89
C ARG A 207 -13.77 -17.41 -4.32
N GLY A 208 -13.93 -18.27 -5.31
CA GLY A 208 -13.95 -17.94 -6.74
C GLY A 208 -12.59 -17.58 -7.37
N TRP A 209 -12.41 -17.91 -8.65
CA TRP A 209 -11.19 -17.65 -9.44
C TRP A 209 -10.77 -16.17 -9.47
N ARG A 210 -11.72 -15.24 -9.39
CA ARG A 210 -11.46 -13.79 -9.29
C ARG A 210 -10.63 -13.44 -8.06
N TRP A 211 -10.88 -14.07 -6.92
CA TRP A 211 -10.14 -13.81 -5.69
C TRP A 211 -8.70 -14.34 -5.77
N LEU A 212 -8.50 -15.52 -6.39
CA LEU A 212 -7.18 -16.06 -6.65
C LEU A 212 -6.37 -15.16 -7.61
N ALA A 213 -7.00 -14.65 -8.67
CA ALA A 213 -6.37 -13.72 -9.61
C ALA A 213 -5.95 -12.40 -8.94
N ILE A 214 -6.83 -11.79 -8.14
CA ILE A 214 -6.54 -10.59 -7.34
C ILE A 214 -5.37 -10.84 -6.40
N LYS A 215 -5.37 -11.98 -5.70
CA LYS A 215 -4.29 -12.37 -4.81
C LYS A 215 -2.95 -12.52 -5.54
N ILE A 216 -2.91 -13.16 -6.70
CA ILE A 216 -1.66 -13.34 -7.46
C ILE A 216 -1.15 -12.00 -7.99
N ALA A 217 -2.03 -11.20 -8.59
CA ALA A 217 -1.68 -9.90 -9.17
C ALA A 217 -1.19 -8.91 -8.10
N ILE A 218 -1.95 -8.72 -7.01
CA ILE A 218 -1.60 -7.77 -5.96
C ILE A 218 -0.44 -8.30 -5.11
N SER A 219 -0.52 -9.56 -4.65
CA SER A 219 0.37 -10.04 -3.59
C SER A 219 1.73 -10.53 -4.06
N VAL A 220 1.98 -10.65 -5.37
CA VAL A 220 3.26 -11.12 -5.91
C VAL A 220 3.81 -10.14 -6.93
N TRP A 221 3.03 -9.78 -7.94
CA TRP A 221 3.51 -8.91 -9.02
C TRP A 221 3.66 -7.47 -8.58
N LEU A 222 2.59 -6.85 -8.07
CA LEU A 222 2.62 -5.41 -7.72
C LEU A 222 3.64 -5.10 -6.63
N ARG A 223 3.67 -5.86 -5.53
CA ARG A 223 4.68 -5.65 -4.46
C ARG A 223 6.12 -5.71 -5.00
N GLN A 224 6.45 -6.72 -5.79
CA GLN A 224 7.82 -6.87 -6.33
C GLN A 224 8.13 -5.78 -7.35
N LEU A 225 7.18 -5.44 -8.22
CA LEU A 225 7.31 -4.36 -9.19
C LEU A 225 7.57 -3.02 -8.48
N PHE A 226 6.78 -2.68 -7.47
CA PHE A 226 6.96 -1.46 -6.68
C PHE A 226 8.32 -1.46 -5.96
N THR A 227 8.70 -2.58 -5.33
CA THR A 227 10.01 -2.67 -4.66
C THR A 227 11.16 -2.45 -5.65
N LEU A 228 11.05 -2.99 -6.87
CA LEU A 228 12.09 -2.87 -7.91
C LEU A 228 12.11 -1.46 -8.54
N ALA A 229 10.94 -0.86 -8.76
CA ALA A 229 10.82 0.51 -9.25
C ALA A 229 11.42 1.51 -8.23
N VAL A 230 11.04 1.39 -6.95
CA VAL A 230 11.64 2.20 -5.87
C VAL A 230 13.14 1.94 -5.78
N SER A 231 13.61 0.70 -5.88
CA SER A 231 15.05 0.41 -5.84
C SER A 231 15.80 1.14 -6.96
N ARG A 232 15.23 1.18 -8.18
CA ARG A 232 15.80 1.92 -9.31
C ARG A 232 15.86 3.42 -9.02
N ASP A 233 14.77 3.99 -8.49
CA ASP A 233 14.68 5.42 -8.19
C ASP A 233 15.60 5.84 -7.05
N LEU A 234 15.80 4.95 -6.07
CA LEU A 234 16.82 5.10 -5.04
C LEU A 234 18.21 5.20 -5.67
N TYR A 235 18.60 4.28 -6.57
CA TYR A 235 19.89 4.38 -7.27
C TYR A 235 20.01 5.65 -8.11
N ALA A 236 18.91 6.11 -8.72
CA ALA A 236 18.87 7.34 -9.51
C ALA A 236 18.92 8.61 -8.66
N GLY A 237 18.70 8.51 -7.35
CA GLY A 237 18.71 9.64 -6.44
C GLY A 237 17.53 10.60 -6.62
N VAL A 238 16.35 10.04 -6.96
CA VAL A 238 15.07 10.77 -7.03
C VAL A 238 14.80 11.51 -5.70
N PRO A 239 14.37 12.78 -5.71
CA PRO A 239 14.34 13.60 -4.49
C PRO A 239 13.34 13.10 -3.43
N ALA A 240 12.18 12.59 -3.86
CA ALA A 240 11.14 12.12 -2.96
C ALA A 240 10.43 10.89 -3.56
N ILE A 241 10.28 9.83 -2.79
CA ILE A 241 9.63 8.59 -3.22
C ILE A 241 8.61 8.16 -2.18
N TYR A 242 7.40 7.82 -2.62
CA TYR A 242 6.37 7.22 -1.79
C TYR A 242 5.97 5.87 -2.37
N VAL A 243 5.98 4.82 -1.55
CA VAL A 243 5.48 3.50 -1.92
C VAL A 243 4.48 2.98 -0.92
N ASN A 244 3.31 2.57 -1.41
CA ASN A 244 2.26 1.92 -0.63
C ASN A 244 2.19 0.43 -0.94
N TYR A 245 2.30 -0.40 0.10
CA TYR A 245 2.15 -1.85 0.01
C TYR A 245 0.77 -2.29 0.49
N LEU A 246 -0.06 -2.69 -0.48
CA LEU A 246 -1.48 -3.06 -0.31
C LEU A 246 -1.68 -4.47 0.29
N ASP A 247 -0.62 -5.28 0.35
CA ASP A 247 -0.73 -6.71 0.61
C ASP A 247 -1.40 -7.02 1.96
N TYR A 248 -0.98 -6.35 3.03
CA TYR A 248 -1.52 -6.62 4.36
C TYR A 248 -3.01 -6.31 4.41
N ASP A 249 -3.40 -5.11 3.98
CA ASP A 249 -4.77 -4.62 3.93
C ASP A 249 -5.72 -5.59 3.18
N VAL A 250 -5.33 -6.04 1.98
CA VAL A 250 -6.13 -6.97 1.17
C VAL A 250 -6.40 -8.29 1.89
N PHE A 251 -5.38 -8.87 2.55
CA PHE A 251 -5.57 -10.10 3.32
C PHE A 251 -6.32 -9.86 4.63
N ALA A 252 -6.11 -8.71 5.25
CA ALA A 252 -6.76 -8.34 6.49
C ALA A 252 -8.26 -8.08 6.26
N HIS A 253 -8.65 -7.46 5.13
CA HIS A 253 -10.05 -7.35 4.70
C HIS A 253 -10.71 -8.71 4.45
N ALA A 254 -10.00 -9.64 3.81
CA ALA A 254 -10.56 -10.93 3.45
C ALA A 254 -10.67 -11.93 4.62
N TYR A 255 -9.79 -11.82 5.62
CA TYR A 255 -9.68 -12.83 6.69
C TYR A 255 -9.73 -12.28 8.11
N GLY A 256 -9.64 -10.97 8.27
CA GLY A 256 -9.43 -10.30 9.55
C GLY A 256 -7.95 -9.92 9.80
N PRO A 257 -7.71 -8.85 10.56
CA PRO A 257 -6.38 -8.24 10.71
C PRO A 257 -5.34 -9.10 11.42
N ARG A 258 -5.78 -9.98 12.33
CA ARG A 258 -4.92 -10.90 13.10
C ARG A 258 -4.80 -12.29 12.48
N HIS A 259 -5.40 -12.50 11.32
CA HIS A 259 -5.39 -13.82 10.70
C HIS A 259 -3.99 -14.21 10.21
N ARG A 260 -3.65 -15.50 10.27
CA ARG A 260 -2.33 -16.05 9.85
C ARG A 260 -1.95 -15.64 8.43
N ARG A 261 -2.92 -15.48 7.53
CA ARG A 261 -2.70 -15.03 6.14
C ARG A 261 -2.31 -13.54 6.08
N ALA A 262 -2.95 -12.68 6.86
CA ALA A 262 -2.59 -11.26 6.98
C ALA A 262 -1.17 -11.09 7.55
N PHE A 263 -0.84 -11.81 8.64
CA PHE A 263 0.54 -11.78 9.18
C PHE A 263 1.59 -12.32 8.22
N ARG A 264 1.25 -13.27 7.34
CA ARG A 264 2.15 -13.73 6.28
C ARG A 264 2.38 -12.63 5.24
N ALA A 265 1.35 -11.85 4.90
CA ALA A 265 1.48 -10.69 4.02
C ALA A 265 2.35 -9.62 4.66
N LEU A 266 2.15 -9.30 5.94
CA LEU A 266 3.02 -8.40 6.71
C LEU A 266 4.50 -8.81 6.65
N ARG A 267 4.80 -10.10 6.85
CA ARG A 267 6.17 -10.61 6.75
C ARG A 267 6.79 -10.43 5.36
N ARG A 268 5.99 -10.46 4.30
CA ARG A 268 6.46 -10.21 2.93
C ARG A 268 6.72 -8.73 2.69
N VAL A 269 5.87 -7.85 3.23
CA VAL A 269 6.10 -6.40 3.21
C VAL A 269 7.38 -6.07 3.98
N ASP A 270 7.57 -6.62 5.19
CA ASP A 270 8.80 -6.50 5.99
C ASP A 270 10.06 -6.90 5.20
N ALA A 271 9.99 -7.97 4.41
CA ALA A 271 11.08 -8.38 3.54
C ALA A 271 11.36 -7.40 2.38
N SER A 272 10.33 -6.78 1.80
CA SER A 272 10.47 -5.70 0.81
C SER A 272 11.10 -4.45 1.43
N ILE A 273 10.70 -4.06 2.64
CA ILE A 273 11.30 -2.94 3.38
C ILE A 273 12.79 -3.22 3.63
N ARG A 274 13.15 -4.44 4.04
CA ARG A 274 14.55 -4.85 4.18
C ARG A 274 15.34 -4.70 2.89
N GLN A 275 14.74 -5.06 1.75
CA GLN A 275 15.39 -4.90 0.45
C GLN A 275 15.66 -3.42 0.14
N LEU A 276 14.67 -2.54 0.34
CA LEU A 276 14.84 -1.10 0.13
C LEU A 276 15.90 -0.53 1.08
N TRP A 277 15.91 -0.93 2.34
CA TRP A 277 16.95 -0.55 3.29
C TRP A 277 18.34 -0.96 2.83
N SER A 278 18.52 -2.19 2.32
CA SER A 278 19.80 -2.61 1.76
C SER A 278 20.24 -1.74 0.59
N VAL A 279 19.32 -1.28 -0.27
CA VAL A 279 19.63 -0.33 -1.35
C VAL A 279 20.05 1.02 -0.76
N LEU A 280 19.35 1.56 0.24
CA LEU A 280 19.71 2.80 0.93
C LEU A 280 21.11 2.77 1.56
N ARG A 281 21.62 1.59 1.92
CA ARG A 281 22.98 1.41 2.46
C ARG A 281 24.06 1.33 1.38
N ARG A 282 23.69 1.08 0.13
CA ARG A 282 24.59 1.10 -1.03
C ARG A 282 24.75 2.48 -1.66
N VAL A 283 23.84 3.40 -1.34
CA VAL A 283 23.88 4.80 -1.82
C VAL A 283 23.82 5.81 -0.66
N PRO A 284 24.72 5.73 0.34
CA PRO A 284 24.70 6.63 1.49
C PRO A 284 24.87 8.11 1.09
N GLU A 285 25.54 8.40 -0.03
CA GLU A 285 25.74 9.76 -0.55
C GLU A 285 24.42 10.46 -0.94
N HIS A 286 23.36 9.69 -1.24
CA HIS A 286 22.06 10.26 -1.61
C HIS A 286 21.27 10.80 -0.42
N ARG A 287 21.68 10.47 0.82
CA ARG A 287 21.14 11.01 2.08
C ARG A 287 19.61 10.94 2.17
N TYR A 288 19.06 9.75 1.94
CA TYR A 288 17.63 9.49 2.13
C TYR A 288 17.25 9.35 3.60
N ASP A 289 16.17 10.03 3.99
CA ASP A 289 15.42 9.79 5.21
C ASP A 289 14.31 8.77 4.93
N LEU A 290 14.33 7.66 5.66
CA LEU A 290 13.33 6.59 5.55
C LEU A 290 12.23 6.79 6.60
N TRP A 291 11.00 6.95 6.12
CA TRP A 291 9.78 6.92 6.94
C TRP A 291 8.98 5.67 6.63
N ILE A 292 8.50 4.98 7.67
CA ILE A 292 7.61 3.82 7.55
C ILE A 292 6.35 4.17 8.33
N LEU A 293 5.19 4.13 7.67
CA LEU A 293 3.92 4.53 8.26
C LEU A 293 2.77 3.60 7.83
N ALA A 294 1.62 3.80 8.44
CA ALA A 294 0.35 3.21 8.03
C ALA A 294 -0.71 4.32 7.95
N ASP A 295 -1.63 4.18 7.03
CA ASP A 295 -2.69 5.15 6.71
C ASP A 295 -3.96 4.96 7.53
N HIS A 296 -4.24 3.73 7.94
CA HIS A 296 -5.30 3.40 8.89
C HIS A 296 -5.06 2.03 9.54
N GLY A 297 -5.96 1.67 10.45
CA GLY A 297 -6.05 0.31 11.00
C GLY A 297 -7.20 -0.48 10.40
N GLN A 298 -7.48 -1.64 10.99
CA GLN A 298 -8.66 -2.43 10.68
C GLN A 298 -9.28 -2.99 11.96
N ALA A 299 -10.60 -3.15 11.94
CA ALA A 299 -11.37 -3.82 12.98
C ALA A 299 -11.87 -5.18 12.46
N ALA A 300 -11.94 -6.17 13.37
CA ALA A 300 -12.58 -7.44 13.04
C ALA A 300 -14.10 -7.24 13.00
N CYS A 301 -14.71 -7.57 11.87
CA CYS A 301 -16.15 -7.43 11.67
C CYS A 301 -16.74 -8.74 11.15
N THR A 302 -18.02 -8.96 11.43
CA THR A 302 -18.78 -10.05 10.81
C THR A 302 -19.57 -9.49 9.62
N PRO A 303 -19.46 -10.07 8.42
CA PRO A 303 -20.24 -9.61 7.27
C PRO A 303 -21.74 -9.63 7.57
N TYR A 304 -22.46 -8.55 7.23
CA TYR A 304 -23.88 -8.42 7.54
C TYR A 304 -24.71 -9.62 7.08
N ARG A 305 -24.53 -10.06 5.82
CA ARG A 305 -25.23 -11.25 5.28
C ARG A 305 -25.05 -12.51 6.14
N ARG A 306 -23.92 -12.67 6.82
CA ARG A 306 -23.72 -13.80 7.76
C ARG A 306 -24.56 -13.62 9.02
N LEU A 307 -24.61 -12.40 9.58
CA LEU A 307 -25.44 -12.08 10.74
C LEU A 307 -26.93 -12.22 10.41
N ALA A 308 -27.34 -11.71 9.25
CA ALA A 308 -28.71 -11.72 8.75
C ALA A 308 -29.10 -13.01 8.01
N ARG A 309 -28.35 -14.10 8.19
CA ARG A 309 -28.66 -15.45 7.64
C ARG A 309 -28.95 -15.48 6.13
N GLY A 310 -28.29 -14.62 5.36
CA GLY A 310 -28.40 -14.54 3.91
C GLY A 310 -29.07 -13.27 3.40
N THR A 311 -29.87 -12.59 4.23
CA THR A 311 -30.58 -11.37 3.80
C THR A 311 -29.57 -10.25 3.46
N PRO A 312 -29.64 -9.67 2.25
CA PRO A 312 -28.89 -8.47 1.90
C PRO A 312 -29.21 -7.31 2.84
N LEU A 313 -28.24 -6.42 3.01
CA LEU A 313 -28.45 -5.23 3.86
C LEU A 313 -29.48 -4.32 3.21
N GLU A 314 -29.46 -4.21 1.89
CA GLU A 314 -30.41 -3.43 1.10
C GLU A 314 -31.85 -3.82 1.45
N ASP A 315 -32.17 -5.12 1.36
CA ASP A 315 -33.52 -5.65 1.60
C ASP A 315 -33.99 -5.36 3.04
N ALA A 316 -33.14 -5.62 4.03
CA ALA A 316 -33.46 -5.33 5.43
C ALA A 316 -33.72 -3.84 5.68
N LEU A 317 -32.96 -2.94 5.03
CA LEU A 317 -33.19 -1.50 5.12
C LEU A 317 -34.48 -1.09 4.40
N PHE A 318 -34.79 -1.67 3.24
CA PHE A 318 -36.01 -1.35 2.52
C PHE A 318 -37.25 -1.82 3.28
N GLU A 319 -37.23 -3.05 3.79
CA GLU A 319 -38.33 -3.59 4.60
C GLU A 319 -38.56 -2.76 5.89
N GLU A 320 -37.49 -2.40 6.61
CA GLU A 320 -37.60 -1.70 7.88
C GLU A 320 -37.94 -0.22 7.75
N PHE A 321 -37.42 0.48 6.72
CA PHE A 321 -37.61 1.92 6.57
C PHE A 321 -38.71 2.33 5.59
N PHE A 322 -39.05 1.49 4.61
CA PHE A 322 -40.00 1.85 3.56
C PHE A 322 -41.29 1.01 3.57
N ASP A 323 -41.24 -0.25 4.06
CA ASP A 323 -42.41 -1.12 4.15
C ASP A 323 -42.99 -1.25 5.57
N ALA A 324 -42.35 -0.67 6.59
CA ALA A 324 -42.94 -0.59 7.92
C ALA A 324 -44.21 0.30 7.85
N PRO A 325 -45.42 -0.23 8.14
CA PRO A 325 -46.60 0.62 8.25
C PRO A 325 -46.30 1.65 9.33
N ALA A 326 -46.46 2.93 8.99
CA ALA A 326 -46.26 4.04 9.91
C ALA A 326 -46.88 3.66 11.26
N ARG A 327 -46.06 3.39 12.28
CA ARG A 327 -46.57 3.10 13.62
C ARG A 327 -47.41 4.31 14.01
N ALA A 328 -48.73 4.11 14.05
CA ALA A 328 -49.67 5.15 14.42
C ALA A 328 -49.22 5.74 15.76
N PRO A 329 -49.18 7.07 15.92
CA PRO A 329 -48.84 7.69 17.20
C PRO A 329 -49.98 7.39 18.17
N GLY A 330 -49.85 6.29 18.91
CA GLY A 330 -50.92 5.75 19.74
C GLY A 330 -50.46 4.56 20.59
N ALA A 331 -49.35 4.74 21.32
CA ALA A 331 -49.06 3.90 22.48
C ALA A 331 -48.42 4.81 23.53
N GLU A 332 -49.20 5.09 24.57
CA GLU A 332 -48.83 5.93 25.70
C GLU A 332 -47.42 5.59 26.22
N ALA A 333 -46.58 6.63 26.31
CA ALA A 333 -45.41 6.58 27.14
C ALA A 333 -45.86 6.42 28.60
N ALA A 334 -45.83 5.19 29.10
CA ALA A 334 -46.02 4.91 30.51
C ALA A 334 -44.99 5.73 31.32
N ARG A 335 -45.49 6.74 32.03
CA ARG A 335 -44.68 7.53 32.96
C ARG A 335 -44.12 6.61 34.05
N PRO A 336 -42.82 6.67 34.39
CA PRO A 336 -42.29 5.91 35.51
C PRO A 336 -42.89 6.46 36.81
N ALA A 337 -43.41 5.57 37.66
CA ALA A 337 -43.97 5.90 38.96
C ALA A 337 -42.91 6.53 39.89
N PRO A 338 -43.30 7.48 40.75
CA PRO A 338 -42.36 8.12 41.67
C PRO A 338 -41.91 7.10 42.74
N ARG A 339 -40.60 6.96 42.89
CA ARG A 339 -40.00 6.20 43.99
C ARG A 339 -40.34 6.91 45.31
N ARG A 340 -40.94 6.17 46.24
CA ARG A 340 -40.95 6.52 47.67
C ARG A 340 -39.69 6.02 48.33
#